data_AF-A0A2V8V425-F1
#
_entry.id   AF-A0A2V8V425-F1
#
_cell.length_a   1.000
_cell.length_b   1.000
_cell.length_c   1.000
_cell.angle_alpha   90.00
_cell.angle_beta   90.00
_cell.angle_gamma   90.00
#
_symmetry.space_group_name_H-M   'P 1'
#
loop_
_entity.id
_entity.type
_entity.pdbx_description
1 polymer ?
#
loop_
_entity_poly.entity_id
_entity_poly.type
_entity_poly.pdbx_seq_one_letter_code
_entity_poly.pdbx_strand_id
1 'polypeptide(L)'
;MVAGSDFEVIHFRYNAAHPGAESDIFPHIPSENPPGMVSYTATSWGQLMNPKKTPRNEKTPSAADCYRFVLSRPEVDVCMTGPADAQQMEQALEALHKGPMSEAELVWMRRIGAAIHGK
;
A
#
# COMPACT_ATOMS: atom_id res chain seq x y z
N MET A 1 33.67 -4.88 -3.28
CA MET A 1 33.61 -3.45 -2.92
C MET A 1 32.18 -3.19 -2.48
N VAL A 2 31.96 -2.76 -1.23
CA VAL A 2 30.61 -2.47 -0.72
C VAL A 2 30.30 -1.02 -1.05
N ALA A 3 29.36 -0.82 -1.97
CA ALA A 3 28.60 0.42 -2.06
C ALA A 3 27.13 0.02 -2.00
N GLY A 4 26.74 -0.58 -0.87
CA GLY A 4 25.32 -0.70 -0.52
C GLY A 4 24.84 0.69 -0.11
N SER A 5 23.56 1.00 -0.32
CA SER A 5 22.94 2.19 0.28
C SER A 5 23.28 2.28 1.77
N ASP A 6 23.46 3.49 2.31
CA ASP A 6 23.71 3.71 3.75
C ASP A 6 22.63 3.09 4.66
N PHE A 7 21.52 2.65 4.07
CA PHE A 7 20.41 1.97 4.73
C PHE A 7 20.18 0.60 4.10
N GLU A 8 20.05 -0.44 4.92
CA GLU A 8 19.66 -1.78 4.47
C GLU A 8 18.15 -1.93 4.30
N VAL A 9 17.36 -1.10 4.99
CA VAL A 9 15.90 -1.09 4.95
C VAL A 9 15.39 0.34 4.91
N ILE A 10 14.43 0.60 4.02
CA ILE A 10 13.68 1.86 3.96
C ILE A 10 12.24 1.57 4.37
N HIS A 11 11.77 2.28 5.41
CA HIS A 11 10.41 2.20 5.90
C HIS A 11 9.67 3.50 5.58
N PHE A 12 8.62 3.44 4.76
CA PHE A 12 7.98 4.64 4.19
C PHE A 12 6.46 4.54 4.13
N ARG A 13 5.78 5.70 4.11
CA ARG A 13 4.33 5.77 3.96
C ARG A 13 3.95 5.55 2.50
N TYR A 14 3.11 4.56 2.23
CA TYR A 14 2.52 4.38 0.91
C TYR A 14 1.15 3.69 0.99
N ASN A 15 0.16 4.30 0.34
CA ASN A 15 -1.20 3.78 0.16
C ASN A 15 -1.91 4.58 -0.93
N ALA A 16 -3.11 4.17 -1.34
CA ALA A 16 -3.85 4.83 -2.41
C ALA A 16 -4.15 6.31 -2.12
N ALA A 17 -4.34 6.71 -0.86
CA ALA A 17 -4.54 8.11 -0.48
C ALA A 17 -3.23 8.90 -0.35
N HIS A 18 -2.07 8.24 -0.31
CA HIS A 18 -0.74 8.86 -0.23
C HIS A 18 0.22 8.18 -1.22
N PRO A 19 0.05 8.42 -2.54
CA PRO A 19 0.80 7.72 -3.58
C PRO A 19 2.21 8.30 -3.83
N GLY A 20 2.67 9.30 -3.06
CA GLY A 20 3.91 10.05 -3.34
C GLY A 20 5.18 9.19 -3.46
N ALA A 21 5.21 8.00 -2.88
CA ALA A 21 6.31 7.05 -3.10
C ALA A 21 6.52 6.70 -4.59
N GLU A 22 5.48 6.78 -5.43
CA GLU A 22 5.58 6.53 -6.87
C GLU A 22 6.44 7.57 -7.62
N SER A 23 6.53 8.80 -7.10
CA SER A 23 7.42 9.83 -7.65
C SER A 23 8.71 9.98 -6.86
N ASP A 24 8.63 9.85 -5.53
CA ASP A 24 9.68 10.32 -4.62
C ASP A 24 10.61 9.18 -4.15
N ILE A 25 10.21 7.92 -4.34
CA ILE A 25 10.94 6.74 -3.82
C ILE A 25 11.23 5.74 -4.94
N PHE A 26 10.20 5.15 -5.56
CA PHE A 26 10.38 4.04 -6.49
C PHE A 26 11.31 4.35 -7.68
N PRO A 27 11.27 5.55 -8.31
CA PRO A 27 12.17 5.89 -9.40
C PRO A 27 13.66 6.00 -9.00
N HIS A 28 13.95 6.03 -7.69
CA HIS A 28 15.29 6.24 -7.15
C HIS A 28 15.87 4.98 -6.48
N ILE A 29 15.16 3.85 -6.53
CA ILE A 29 15.67 2.59 -6.02
C ILE A 29 16.85 2.14 -6.90
N PRO A 30 18.04 1.86 -6.32
CA PRO A 30 19.18 1.40 -7.09
C PRO A 30 18.89 0.02 -7.69
N SER A 31 19.30 -0.19 -8.94
CA SER A 31 19.12 -1.48 -9.62
C SER A 31 20.00 -2.59 -9.05
N GLU A 32 21.12 -2.23 -8.43
CA GLU A 32 22.05 -3.15 -7.77
C GLU A 32 21.95 -2.98 -6.26
N ASN A 33 21.77 -4.10 -5.55
CA ASN A 33 21.65 -4.15 -4.09
C ASN A 33 20.61 -3.15 -3.53
N PRO A 34 19.33 -3.22 -3.97
CA PRO A 34 18.29 -2.39 -3.40
C PRO A 34 18.11 -2.68 -1.90
N PRO A 35 17.83 -1.65 -1.08
CA PRO A 35 17.44 -1.88 0.30
C PRO A 35 16.10 -2.61 0.36
N GLY A 36 15.82 -3.27 1.49
CA GLY A 36 14.50 -3.81 1.75
C GLY A 36 13.46 -2.70 1.87
N MET A 37 12.35 -2.83 1.16
CA MET A 37 11.32 -1.80 1.03
C MET A 37 10.08 -2.16 1.86
N VAL A 38 9.91 -1.46 2.97
CA VAL A 38 8.80 -1.67 3.91
C VAL A 38 7.84 -0.49 3.79
N SER A 39 6.58 -0.77 3.46
CA SER A 39 5.53 0.24 3.40
C SER A 39 4.67 0.23 4.67
N TYR A 40 4.28 1.41 5.16
CA TYR A 40 3.28 1.56 6.20
C TYR A 40 2.14 2.52 5.87
N THR A 41 1.09 2.30 6.66
CA THR A 41 -0.26 2.87 6.66
C THR A 41 -1.08 2.55 5.42
N ALA A 42 -1.06 1.29 4.94
CA ALA A 42 -1.84 0.82 3.79
C ALA A 42 -3.33 1.22 3.84
N THR A 43 -3.96 1.21 5.02
CA THR A 43 -5.38 1.56 5.21
C THR A 43 -5.63 3.07 5.37
N SER A 44 -4.57 3.89 5.36
CA SER A 44 -4.59 5.32 5.73
C SER A 44 -5.31 5.55 7.05
N TRP A 45 -4.91 4.83 8.11
CA TRP A 45 -5.55 4.88 9.43
C TRP A 45 -7.06 4.60 9.38
N GLY A 46 -7.48 3.68 8.50
CA GLY A 46 -8.90 3.32 8.29
C GLY A 46 -9.68 4.27 7.39
N GLN A 47 -9.09 5.35 6.90
CA GLN A 47 -9.80 6.30 6.04
C GLN A 47 -10.24 5.68 4.72
N LEU A 48 -9.40 4.84 4.10
CA LEU A 48 -9.72 4.14 2.85
C LEU A 48 -10.85 3.13 3.02
N MET A 49 -11.09 2.66 4.24
CA MET A 49 -12.12 1.67 4.56
C MET A 49 -13.40 2.30 5.13
N ASN A 50 -13.47 3.64 5.20
CA ASN A 50 -14.60 4.34 5.80
C ASN A 50 -15.68 4.64 4.75
N PRO A 51 -16.86 4.01 4.82
CA PRO A 51 -17.93 4.23 3.83
C PRO A 51 -18.40 5.68 3.74
N LYS A 52 -18.21 6.49 4.79
CA LYS A 52 -18.53 7.93 4.79
C LYS A 52 -17.56 8.76 3.95
N LYS A 53 -16.34 8.26 3.72
CA LYS A 53 -15.31 8.89 2.88
C LYS A 53 -15.29 8.33 1.45
N THR A 54 -15.84 7.14 1.22
CA THR A 54 -15.99 6.53 -0.10
C THR A 54 -16.89 7.37 -1.02
N PRO A 55 -16.50 7.66 -2.27
CA PRO A 55 -17.36 8.35 -3.22
C PRO A 55 -18.69 7.63 -3.46
N ARG A 56 -19.73 8.40 -3.80
CA ARG A 56 -21.05 7.83 -4.12
C ARG A 56 -20.94 6.86 -5.29
N ASN A 57 -21.62 5.72 -5.19
CA ASN A 57 -21.63 4.62 -6.18
C ASN A 57 -20.30 3.85 -6.31
N GLU A 58 -19.33 4.08 -5.43
CA GLU A 58 -18.13 3.25 -5.35
C GLU A 58 -18.24 2.19 -4.27
N LYS A 59 -17.59 1.05 -4.51
CA LYS A 59 -17.36 0.06 -3.45
C LYS A 59 -16.34 0.63 -2.46
N THR A 60 -16.60 0.45 -1.16
CA THR A 60 -15.63 0.78 -0.11
C THR A 60 -14.55 -0.31 -0.05
N PRO A 61 -13.26 0.05 -0.10
CA PRO A 61 -12.16 -0.90 0.07
C PRO A 61 -12.22 -1.65 1.41
N SER A 62 -11.86 -2.94 1.36
CA SER A 62 -11.51 -3.72 2.54
C SER A 62 -10.06 -3.46 2.97
N ALA A 63 -9.66 -3.98 4.14
CA ALA A 63 -8.26 -3.98 4.55
C ALA A 63 -7.40 -4.79 3.57
N ALA A 64 -7.90 -5.94 3.11
CA ALA A 64 -7.23 -6.76 2.11
C ALA A 64 -6.98 -5.98 0.81
N ASP A 65 -7.95 -5.20 0.33
CA ASP A 65 -7.77 -4.35 -0.86
C ASP A 65 -6.66 -3.30 -0.65
N CYS A 66 -6.61 -2.70 0.54
CA CYS A 66 -5.56 -1.73 0.89
C CYS A 66 -4.16 -2.36 0.89
N TYR A 67 -4.01 -3.56 1.47
CA TYR A 67 -2.74 -4.28 1.48
C TYR A 67 -2.35 -4.77 0.08
N ARG A 68 -3.30 -5.29 -0.71
CA ARG A 68 -3.06 -5.68 -2.10
C ARG A 68 -2.62 -4.50 -2.96
N PHE A 69 -3.20 -3.31 -2.80
CA PHE A 69 -2.75 -2.13 -3.53
C PHE A 69 -1.26 -1.85 -3.30
N VAL A 70 -0.81 -1.93 -2.04
CA VAL A 70 0.60 -1.77 -1.68
C VAL A 70 1.46 -2.89 -2.27
N LEU A 71 1.08 -4.15 -2.06
CA LEU A 71 1.83 -5.34 -2.51
C LEU A 71 1.76 -5.58 -4.02
N SER A 72 0.93 -4.83 -4.75
CA SER A 72 0.92 -4.85 -6.22
C SER A 72 2.09 -4.05 -6.81
N ARG A 73 2.82 -3.29 -5.99
CA ARG A 73 4.08 -2.69 -6.39
C ARG A 73 5.20 -3.71 -6.22
N PRO A 74 5.88 -4.13 -7.30
CA PRO A 74 7.01 -5.05 -7.19
C PRO A 74 8.19 -4.47 -6.39
N GLU A 75 8.23 -3.14 -6.22
CA GLU A 75 9.23 -2.46 -5.41
C GLU A 75 8.97 -2.55 -3.89
N VAL A 76 7.84 -3.11 -3.44
CA VAL A 76 7.51 -3.22 -2.02
C VAL A 76 7.68 -4.67 -1.56
N ASP A 77 8.67 -4.91 -0.70
CA ASP A 77 8.92 -6.24 -0.13
C ASP A 77 7.96 -6.58 1.02
N VAL A 78 7.63 -5.60 1.85
CA VAL A 78 6.80 -5.79 3.05
C VAL A 78 5.75 -4.70 3.14
N CYS A 79 4.49 -5.11 3.36
CA CYS A 79 3.42 -4.23 3.80
C CYS A 79 3.19 -4.40 5.30
N MET A 80 3.57 -3.39 6.10
CA MET A 80 3.39 -3.42 7.54
C MET A 80 1.90 -3.28 7.90
N THR A 81 1.40 -4.22 8.68
CA THR A 81 0.01 -4.26 9.15
C THR A 81 -0.05 -4.03 10.67
N GLY A 82 -1.20 -3.57 11.16
CA GLY A 82 -1.44 -3.34 12.59
C GLY A 82 -2.81 -3.86 13.03
N PRO A 83 -3.07 -5.19 12.95
CA PRO A 83 -4.34 -5.77 13.33
C PRO A 83 -4.57 -5.67 14.85
N ALA A 84 -5.76 -5.26 15.27
CA ALA A 84 -6.16 -5.24 16.68
C ALA A 84 -6.77 -6.57 17.15
N ASP A 85 -7.20 -7.42 16.21
CA ASP A 85 -7.89 -8.68 16.48
C ASP A 85 -7.61 -9.72 15.38
N ALA A 86 -8.08 -10.96 15.61
CA ALA A 86 -7.87 -12.08 14.69
C ALA A 86 -8.55 -11.87 13.32
N GLN A 87 -9.71 -11.22 13.28
CA GLN A 87 -10.42 -10.95 12.03
C GLN A 87 -9.62 -9.99 11.13
N GLN A 88 -8.99 -8.97 11.73
CA GLN A 88 -8.10 -8.06 11.00
C GLN A 88 -6.83 -8.78 10.52
N MET A 89 -6.30 -9.73 11.30
CA MET A 89 -5.19 -10.58 10.88
C MET A 89 -5.57 -11.46 9.68
N GLU A 90 -6.76 -12.06 9.69
CA GLU A 90 -7.28 -12.82 8.54
C GLU A 90 -7.40 -11.96 7.28
N GLN A 91 -7.86 -10.71 7.41
CA GLN A 91 -7.90 -9.78 6.27
C GLN A 91 -6.50 -9.43 5.73
N ALA A 92 -5.48 -9.37 6.59
CA ALA A 92 -4.10 -9.19 6.16
C ALA A 92 -3.59 -10.40 5.36
N LEU A 93 -3.88 -11.61 5.83
CA LEU A 93 -3.51 -12.85 5.14
C LEU A 93 -4.28 -13.04 3.83
N GLU A 94 -5.55 -12.63 3.78
CA GLU A 94 -6.38 -12.67 2.57
C GLU A 94 -5.78 -11.86 1.41
N ALA A 95 -5.05 -10.79 1.70
CA ALA A 95 -4.33 -10.04 0.68
C ALA A 95 -3.29 -10.89 -0.04
N LEU A 96 -2.59 -11.77 0.69
CA LEU A 96 -1.60 -12.69 0.13
C LEU A 96 -2.27 -13.79 -0.70
N HIS A 97 -3.39 -14.34 -0.22
CA HIS A 97 -4.15 -15.37 -0.96
C HIS A 97 -4.68 -14.85 -2.30
N LYS A 98 -5.12 -13.59 -2.35
CA LYS A 98 -5.62 -12.95 -3.58
C LYS A 98 -4.51 -12.48 -4.52
N GLY A 99 -3.30 -12.30 -4.02
CA GLY A 99 -2.16 -11.80 -4.80
C GLY A 99 -2.33 -10.37 -5.29
N PRO A 100 -1.50 -9.95 -6.28
CA PRO A 100 -1.55 -8.60 -6.85
C PRO A 100 -2.93 -8.23 -7.42
N MET A 101 -3.21 -6.93 -7.47
CA MET A 101 -4.39 -6.36 -8.11
C MET A 101 -4.27 -6.44 -9.63
N SER A 102 -5.41 -6.66 -10.27
CA SER A 102 -5.60 -6.39 -11.69
C SER A 102 -5.58 -4.89 -11.98
N GLU A 103 -5.38 -4.51 -13.24
CA GLU A 103 -5.44 -3.11 -13.67
C GLU A 103 -6.76 -2.42 -13.31
N ALA A 104 -7.89 -3.13 -13.44
CA ALA A 104 -9.20 -2.59 -13.08
C ALA A 104 -9.32 -2.29 -11.58
N GLU A 105 -8.75 -3.16 -10.73
CA GLU A 105 -8.71 -2.96 -9.27
C GLU A 105 -7.77 -1.80 -8.91
N LEU A 106 -6.61 -1.67 -9.59
CA LEU A 106 -5.69 -0.55 -9.39
C LEU A 106 -6.33 0.79 -9.77
N VAL A 107 -7.03 0.86 -10.90
CA VAL A 107 -7.77 2.06 -11.33
C VAL A 107 -8.83 2.43 -10.30
N TRP A 108 -9.59 1.46 -9.80
CA TRP A 108 -10.57 1.68 -8.73
C TRP A 108 -9.90 2.21 -7.47
N MET A 109 -8.84 1.57 -6.97
CA MET A 109 -8.14 2.00 -5.76
C MET A 109 -7.57 3.41 -5.88
N ARG A 110 -6.96 3.76 -7.03
CA ARG A 110 -6.44 5.11 -7.28
C ARG A 110 -7.54 6.16 -7.24
N ARG A 111 -8.72 5.86 -7.80
CA ARG A 111 -9.89 6.76 -7.76
C ARG A 111 -10.39 6.98 -6.33
N ILE A 112 -10.47 5.91 -5.52
CA ILE A 112 -10.81 6.03 -4.08
C ILE A 112 -9.77 6.89 -3.35
N GLY A 113 -8.49 6.59 -3.55
CA GLY A 113 -7.37 7.28 -2.94
C GLY A 113 -7.37 8.79 -3.23
N ALA A 114 -7.54 9.16 -4.50
CA ALA A 114 -7.63 10.56 -4.92
C ALA A 114 -8.80 11.31 -4.26
N ALA A 115 -9.92 10.64 -4.02
CA ALA A 115 -11.07 11.25 -3.36
C ALA A 115 -10.86 11.50 -1.86
N ILE A 116 -9.92 10.79 -1.22
CA ILE A 116 -9.61 10.85 0.22
C ILE A 116 -8.38 11.73 0.49
N HIS A 117 -7.46 11.84 -0.46
CA HIS A 117 -6.24 12.63 -0.31
C HIS A 117 -6.52 14.06 0.19
N GLY A 118 -5.80 14.49 1.23
CA GLY A 118 -5.89 15.85 1.77
C GLY A 118 -7.16 16.19 2.58
N LYS A 119 -7.96 15.19 2.98
CA LYS A 119 -9.22 15.37 3.73
C LYS A 119 -9.25 14.80 5.14
#